data_AF-A0A924JKC9-F1
#
_entry.id   AF-A0A924JKC9-F1
#
_cell.length_a   1.000
_cell.length_b   1.000
_cell.length_c   1.000
_cell.angle_alpha   90.00
_cell.angle_beta   90.00
_cell.angle_gamma   90.00
#
_symmetry.space_group_name_H-M   'P 1'
#
loop_
_entity.id
_entity.type
_entity.pdbx_description
1 polymer ?
#
loop_
_entity_poly.entity_id
_entity_poly.type
_entity_poly.pdbx_seq_one_letter_code
_entity_poly.pdbx_strand_id
1 'polypeptide(L)' 'LLPPGGAILTPPPPPAPPPPSMAIPVVPRLDAMPTQSNVPARRSFGDRITDCLADGAAAGLDSGNRAAYSRACANR' A
#
# COMPACT_ATOMS: atom_id res chain seq x y z
N LEU A 1 14.91 -39.11 -45.63
CA LEU A 1 13.73 -39.85 -45.14
C LEU A 1 13.46 -39.42 -43.70
N LEU A 2 12.44 -38.59 -43.48
CA LEU A 2 11.95 -38.19 -42.16
C LEU A 2 10.45 -38.55 -42.10
N PRO A 3 9.96 -39.35 -41.14
CA PRO A 3 8.56 -39.76 -41.13
C PRO A 3 7.64 -38.61 -40.64
N PRO A 4 6.45 -38.42 -41.24
CA PRO A 4 5.46 -37.49 -40.72
C PRO A 4 4.67 -38.20 -39.60
N GLY A 5 4.81 -37.75 -38.35
CA GLY A 5 4.09 -38.40 -37.24
C GLY A 5 4.27 -37.78 -35.86
N GLY A 6 4.64 -36.50 -35.76
CA GLY A 6 4.88 -35.82 -34.50
C GLY A 6 3.66 -35.06 -33.96
N ALA A 7 2.50 -35.71 -33.80
CA ALA A 7 1.36 -35.13 -33.09
C ALA A 7 1.07 -35.96 -31.82
N ILE A 8 2.08 -36.07 -30.95
CA ILE A 8 1.93 -36.70 -29.63
C ILE A 8 1.26 -35.69 -28.69
N LEU A 9 -0.06 -35.86 -28.53
CA LEU A 9 -0.79 -35.75 -27.27
C LEU A 9 -0.43 -34.56 -26.35
N THR A 10 -0.77 -33.34 -26.74
CA THR A 10 -0.82 -32.24 -25.77
C THR A 10 -2.17 -32.26 -25.05
N PRO A 11 -2.21 -32.17 -23.71
CA PRO A 11 -3.48 -32.04 -22.98
C PRO A 11 -4.17 -30.74 -23.41
N PRO A 12 -5.52 -30.71 -23.44
CA PRO A 12 -6.24 -29.51 -23.79
C PRO A 12 -5.86 -28.37 -22.84
N PRO A 13 -5.77 -27.12 -23.35
CA PRO A 13 -5.41 -25.98 -22.52
C PRO A 13 -6.44 -25.80 -21.39
N PRO A 14 -6.02 -25.30 -20.22
CA PRO A 14 -6.92 -25.03 -19.11
C PRO A 14 -7.97 -23.96 -19.50
N PRO A 15 -9.17 -24.01 -18.92
CA PRO A 15 -10.21 -23.01 -19.17
C PRO A 15 -9.74 -21.60 -18.77
N ALA A 16 -10.26 -20.59 -19.47
CA ALA A 16 -9.93 -19.19 -19.20
C ALA A 16 -10.36 -18.75 -17.79
N PRO A 17 -9.63 -17.83 -17.14
CA PRO A 17 -10.02 -17.29 -15.84
C PRO A 17 -11.35 -16.52 -15.94
N PRO A 18 -12.12 -16.46 -14.84
CA PRO A 18 -13.35 -15.67 -14.80
C PRO A 18 -13.03 -14.18 -15.00
N PRO A 19 -13.98 -13.39 -15.54
CA PRO A 19 -13.80 -11.95 -15.71
C PRO A 19 -13.59 -11.26 -14.35
N PRO A 20 -12.83 -10.16 -14.30
CA PRO A 20 -12.66 -9.40 -13.08
C PRO A 20 -14.01 -8.87 -12.57
N SER A 21 -14.21 -8.89 -11.25
CA SER A 21 -15.40 -8.32 -10.64
C SER A 21 -15.38 -6.79 -10.81
N MET A 22 -16.42 -6.25 -11.42
CA MET A 22 -16.65 -4.82 -11.51
C MET A 22 -17.51 -4.37 -10.31
N ALA A 23 -16.94 -4.42 -9.11
CA ALA A 23 -17.65 -3.99 -7.92
C ALA A 23 -17.86 -2.47 -7.95
N ILE A 24 -19.11 -2.04 -7.81
CA ILE A 24 -19.44 -0.62 -7.69
C ILE A 24 -18.92 -0.13 -6.32
N PRO A 25 -18.15 0.97 -6.26
CA PRO A 25 -17.73 1.55 -4.99
C PRO A 25 -18.94 1.93 -4.13
N VAL A 26 -18.87 1.63 -2.83
CA VAL A 26 -19.91 2.03 -1.88
C VAL A 26 -19.94 3.56 -1.79
N VAL A 27 -21.10 4.17 -2.05
CA VAL A 27 -21.29 5.62 -1.94
C VAL A 27 -21.50 5.99 -0.46
N PRO A 28 -20.62 6.83 0.14
CA PRO A 28 -20.84 7.33 1.50
C PRO A 28 -22.20 8.01 1.62
N ARG A 29 -22.94 7.68 2.68
CA ARG A 29 -24.23 8.31 3.01
C ARG A 29 -23.98 9.49 3.95
N LEU A 30 -24.53 10.67 3.63
CA LEU A 30 -24.38 11.87 4.46
C LEU A 30 -25.05 11.71 5.84
N ASP A 31 -26.19 11.03 5.90
CA ASP A 31 -26.96 10.85 7.14
C ASP A 31 -26.55 9.61 7.95
N ALA A 32 -25.48 8.91 7.54
CA ALA A 32 -24.99 7.76 8.30
C ALA A 32 -24.26 8.23 9.56
N MET A 33 -24.55 7.58 10.69
CA MET A 33 -23.81 7.78 11.93
C MET A 33 -22.31 7.51 11.68
N PRO A 34 -21.41 8.40 12.10
CA PRO A 34 -19.98 8.15 12.03
C PRO A 34 -19.64 6.86 12.78
N THR A 35 -18.98 5.93 12.11
CA THR A 35 -18.46 4.72 12.76
C THR A 35 -17.20 5.11 13.52
N GLN A 36 -17.24 5.02 14.85
CA GLN A 36 -16.04 5.21 15.66
C GLN A 36 -15.14 3.99 15.49
N SER A 37 -13.93 4.21 14.99
CA SER A 37 -12.91 3.17 14.93
C SER A 37 -12.25 3.05 16.30
N ASN A 38 -12.26 1.84 16.88
CA ASN A 38 -11.56 1.55 18.14
C ASN A 38 -10.06 1.34 17.87
N VAL A 39 -9.42 2.34 17.29
CA VAL A 39 -7.96 2.37 17.09
C VAL A 39 -7.37 3.34 18.10
N PRO A 40 -6.23 3.01 18.71
CA PRO A 40 -5.53 3.95 19.59
C PRO A 40 -5.30 5.28 18.85
N ALA A 41 -5.66 6.38 19.50
CA ALA A 41 -5.39 7.70 18.97
C ALA A 41 -3.88 7.86 18.75
N ARG A 42 -3.46 8.09 17.51
CA ARG A 42 -2.06 8.41 17.22
C ARG A 42 -1.74 9.77 17.82
N ARG A 43 -0.50 9.95 18.29
CA ARG A 43 -0.01 11.28 18.71
C ARG A 43 -0.17 12.29 17.57
N SER A 44 -0.35 13.56 17.93
CA SER A 44 -0.54 14.63 16.96
C SER A 44 0.61 14.65 15.96
N PHE A 45 0.35 15.13 14.74
CA PHE A 45 1.41 15.24 13.74
C PHE A 45 2.54 16.18 14.22
N GLY A 46 2.20 17.25 14.95
CA GLY A 46 3.15 18.21 15.52
C GLY A 46 4.13 17.59 16.52
N ASP A 47 3.62 16.74 17.42
CA ASP A 47 4.48 16.03 18.38
C ASP A 47 5.42 15.07 17.64
N ARG A 48 4.87 14.31 16.68
CA ARG A 48 5.66 13.35 15.89
C ARG A 48 6.76 14.02 15.09
N ILE A 49 6.47 15.13 14.40
CA ILE A 49 7.50 15.82 13.60
C ILE A 49 8.57 16.45 14.49
N THR A 50 8.23 16.88 15.70
CA THR A 50 9.19 17.43 16.67
C THR A 50 10.16 16.35 17.16
N ASP A 51 9.64 15.18 17.56
CA ASP A 51 10.48 14.04 17.96
C ASP A 51 11.38 13.59 16.80
N CYS A 52 10.82 13.43 15.59
CA CYS A 52 11.60 13.03 14.42
C CYS A 52 12.67 14.06 14.01
N LEU A 53 12.44 15.36 14.25
CA LEU A 53 13.47 16.38 14.05
C LEU A 53 14.62 16.22 15.06
N ALA A 54 14.30 15.93 16.32
CA ALA A 54 15.29 15.67 17.36
C ALA A 54 16.11 14.41 17.06
N ASP A 55 15.45 13.32 16.65
CA ASP A 55 16.11 12.07 16.23
C ASP A 55 17.06 12.29 15.06
N GLY A 56 16.62 13.04 14.03
CA GLY A 56 17.46 13.36 12.89
C GLY A 56 18.65 14.24 13.25
N ALA A 57 18.49 15.16 14.21
CA ALA A 57 19.61 15.94 14.74
C ALA A 57 20.58 15.08 15.54
N ALA A 58 20.08 14.17 16.38
CA ALA A 58 20.90 13.22 17.15
C ALA A 58 21.66 12.23 16.25
N ALA A 59 21.10 11.90 15.09
CA ALA A 59 21.75 11.11 14.05
C ALA A 59 22.81 11.89 13.24
N GLY A 60 23.01 13.18 13.51
CA GLY A 60 24.00 14.01 12.84
C GLY A 60 23.61 14.42 11.41
N LEU A 61 22.32 14.37 11.06
CA LEU A 61 21.86 14.82 9.75
C LEU A 61 22.00 16.34 9.62
N ASP A 62 22.49 16.78 8.47
CA ASP A 62 22.45 18.19 8.09
C ASP A 62 20.99 18.68 7.96
N SER A 63 20.81 20.00 7.85
CA SER A 63 19.47 20.62 7.84
C SER A 63 18.56 20.07 6.73
N GLY A 64 19.10 19.79 5.53
CA GLY A 64 18.34 19.28 4.40
C GLY A 64 17.89 17.84 4.63
N ASN A 65 18.84 16.97 4.97
CA ASN A 65 18.55 15.56 5.24
C ASN A 65 17.67 15.38 6.47
N ARG A 66 17.85 16.21 7.51
CA ARG A 66 16.99 16.22 8.70
C ARG A 66 15.55 16.59 8.37
N ALA A 67 15.33 17.58 7.51
CA ALA A 67 13.98 17.97 7.09
C ALA A 67 13.31 16.89 6.24
N ALA A 68 14.05 16.22 5.35
CA ALA A 68 13.52 15.08 4.58
C ALA A 68 13.20 13.89 5.50
N TYR A 69 14.11 13.55 6.42
CA TYR A 69 13.94 12.49 7.41
C TYR A 69 12.72 12.72 8.30
N SER A 70 12.55 13.93 8.86
CA SER A 70 11.46 14.20 9.80
C SER A 70 10.08 14.09 9.17
N ARG A 71 9.94 14.51 7.90
CA ARG A 71 8.71 14.34 7.12
C ARG A 71 8.40 12.87 6.86
N ALA A 72 9.41 12.07 6.52
CA ALA A 72 9.22 10.64 6.30
C ALA A 72 8.88 9.91 7.60
N CYS A 73 9.57 10.22 8.70
CA CYS A 73 9.37 9.65 10.02
C CYS A 73 7.99 9.97 10.61
N ALA A 74 7.54 11.23 10.55
CA ALA A 74 6.26 11.65 11.11
C ALA A 74 5.03 11.04 10.40
N ASN A 75 5.20 10.57 9.16
CA ASN A 75 4.16 9.90 8.38
C ASN A 75 4.07 8.39 8.64
N ARG A 76 5.08 7.79 9.28
CA ARG A 76 5.03 6.37 9.70
C ARG A 76 4.01 6.20 10.81
#